data_AF-A0A2M7US24-F1
#
_entry.id   AF-A0A2M7US24-F1
#
_cell.length_a   1.000
_cell.length_b   1.000
_cell.length_c   1.000
_cell.angle_alpha   90.00
_cell.angle_beta   90.00
_cell.angle_gamma   90.00
#
_symmetry.space_group_name_H-M   'P 1'
#
loop_
_entity.id
_entity.type
_entity.pdbx_description
1 polymer ?
#
loop_
_entity_poly.entity_id
_entity_poly.type
_entity_poly.pdbx_seq_one_letter_code
_entity_poly.pdbx_strand_id
1 'polypeptide(L)'
;MLVGKKSKLTFLTLALLSGVVVCAALFFVVPHGVYAQGELAQGDTGKLLEDTGAAIPGLAKGDPRDLIIRVVKILLSLLGIIALIVMLYGGYQWMTSANEPQKVADAKKTVVNGVIGLAIILASYGITVFIFNALIKAINDGGSDGGAGNPPLGGGIGALGSGIIQSHWPPRNAADIPRNTKIIITFKEPMDLGTIREQSEEASALKTDAVRILTKDTFADGAVAPLTAQVSATADGRTISIDPDIDLGNPIDEVWYRVGLSEKIKKANGNPAFDSLGTYLLDVGSPTPIGFKFGYHWDFQTSTLLDTTPPRVKKVFPANLEAGVPRNAVVQITFTEEVDPTSVSGTVPPFANITLAEGAENVTGAYHISSNYRTATFISNTPCGTNSCGEEVFCLPANAALDGTVHAATLQFAQPDPMAKFPYDGVVDMVGNSLDGNSNGTAEG
;
A
#
# COMPACT_ATOMS: atom_id res chain seq x y z
N MET A 1 -7.48 32.79 79.46
CA MET A 1 -8.19 31.81 78.61
C MET A 1 -7.97 31.98 77.09
N LEU A 2 -6.95 32.74 76.63
CA LEU A 2 -6.73 33.03 75.20
C LEU A 2 -5.50 32.36 74.56
N VAL A 3 -4.68 31.63 75.33
CA VAL A 3 -3.46 30.97 74.79
C VAL A 3 -3.77 29.62 74.11
N GLY A 4 -4.86 28.94 74.51
CA GLY A 4 -5.20 27.61 73.97
C GLY A 4 -5.85 27.59 72.58
N LYS A 5 -6.36 28.73 72.06
CA LYS A 5 -7.10 28.77 70.79
C LYS A 5 -6.18 29.01 69.57
N LYS A 6 -5.10 29.77 69.73
CA LYS A 6 -4.09 29.99 68.67
C LYS A 6 -3.29 28.72 68.36
N SER A 7 -2.85 27.99 69.40
CA SER A 7 -2.11 26.71 69.24
C SER A 7 -2.93 25.64 68.52
N LYS A 8 -4.24 25.55 68.77
CA LYS A 8 -5.13 24.59 68.08
C LYS A 8 -5.34 24.92 66.61
N LEU A 9 -5.37 26.21 66.24
CA LEU A 9 -5.55 26.63 64.85
C LEU A 9 -4.27 26.39 64.02
N THR A 10 -3.08 26.68 64.57
CA THR A 10 -1.80 26.34 63.91
C THR A 10 -1.57 24.84 63.79
N PHE A 11 -1.99 24.04 64.79
CA PHE A 11 -1.94 22.57 64.69
C PHE A 11 -2.90 22.04 63.61
N LEU A 12 -4.10 22.62 63.49
CA LEU A 12 -5.08 22.23 62.48
C LEU A 12 -4.60 22.55 61.06
N THR A 13 -3.96 23.71 60.85
CA THR A 13 -3.40 24.07 59.54
C THR A 13 -2.18 23.24 59.17
N LEU A 14 -1.35 22.85 60.14
CA LEU A 14 -0.18 21.97 59.91
C LEU A 14 -0.62 20.52 59.60
N ALA A 15 -1.68 20.05 60.25
CA ALA A 15 -2.29 18.73 60.00
C ALA A 15 -3.02 18.66 58.65
N LEU A 16 -3.65 19.76 58.20
CA LEU A 16 -4.24 19.86 56.86
C LEU A 16 -3.17 19.89 55.76
N LEU A 17 -2.06 20.62 55.97
CA LEU A 17 -0.95 20.63 55.03
C LEU A 17 -0.24 19.27 54.96
N SER A 18 -0.02 18.59 56.09
CA SER A 18 0.57 17.25 56.08
C SER A 18 -0.39 16.21 55.51
N GLY A 19 -1.70 16.35 55.74
CA GLY A 19 -2.73 15.48 55.14
C GLY A 19 -2.81 15.61 53.62
N VAL A 20 -2.67 16.81 53.06
CA VAL A 20 -2.63 17.03 51.61
C VAL A 20 -1.34 16.49 50.99
N VAL A 21 -0.20 16.65 51.66
CA VAL A 21 1.10 16.09 51.21
C VAL A 21 1.10 14.55 51.27
N VAL A 22 0.50 13.96 52.31
CA VAL A 22 0.36 12.50 52.44
C VAL A 22 -0.66 11.95 51.44
N CYS A 23 -1.77 12.66 51.16
CA CYS A 23 -2.71 12.26 50.10
C CYS A 23 -2.10 12.38 48.70
N ALA A 24 -1.29 13.41 48.43
CA ALA A 24 -0.57 13.53 47.16
C ALA A 24 0.52 12.45 47.00
N ALA A 25 1.22 12.09 48.09
CA ALA A 25 2.19 11.01 48.09
C ALA A 25 1.54 9.62 47.96
N LEU A 26 0.36 9.41 48.57
CA LEU A 26 -0.43 8.18 48.42
C LEU A 26 -1.02 8.04 47.02
N PHE A 27 -1.38 9.15 46.35
CA PHE A 27 -1.74 9.12 44.94
C PHE A 27 -0.56 8.63 44.09
N PHE A 28 0.68 9.02 44.39
CA PHE A 28 1.86 8.59 43.62
C PHE A 28 2.32 7.13 43.83
N VAL A 29 1.89 6.45 44.91
CA VAL A 29 2.37 5.10 45.27
C VAL A 29 1.40 3.98 44.85
N VAL A 30 0.16 4.32 44.48
CA VAL A 30 -0.74 3.32 43.88
C VAL A 30 -0.44 3.24 42.38
N PRO A 31 -0.14 2.05 41.81
CA PRO A 31 -0.03 1.90 40.37
C PRO A 31 -1.42 2.18 39.75
N HIS A 32 -1.60 3.39 39.24
CA HIS A 32 -2.73 3.73 38.40
C HIS A 32 -2.61 2.86 37.15
N GLY A 33 -3.55 1.92 36.98
CA GLY A 33 -3.80 1.36 35.67
C GLY A 33 -4.11 2.52 34.72
N VAL A 34 -3.22 2.75 33.77
CA VAL A 34 -3.45 3.70 32.69
C VAL A 34 -4.57 3.13 31.83
N TYR A 35 -5.81 3.52 32.10
CA TYR A 35 -6.93 3.34 31.18
C TYR A 35 -6.87 4.44 30.12
N ALA A 36 -5.86 4.33 29.28
CA ALA A 36 -5.79 4.96 27.98
C ALA A 36 -5.03 3.98 27.07
N GLN A 37 -5.63 2.81 26.83
CA GLN A 37 -5.24 1.99 25.68
C GLN A 37 -5.75 2.67 24.41
N GLY A 38 -4.96 3.63 23.95
CA GLY A 38 -4.75 3.90 22.53
C GLY A 38 -3.33 3.47 22.22
N GLU A 39 -3.09 2.16 22.31
CA GLU A 39 -1.84 1.52 21.94
C GLU A 39 -1.75 1.54 20.42
N LEU A 40 -1.05 2.53 19.87
CA LEU A 40 -0.43 2.38 18.56
C LEU A 40 0.66 1.32 18.76
N ALA A 41 0.32 0.08 18.39
CA ALA A 41 1.23 -1.05 18.39
C ALA A 41 2.42 -0.77 17.46
N GLN A 42 3.50 -0.24 18.03
CA GLN A 42 4.83 -0.39 17.45
C GLN A 42 5.39 -1.71 17.98
N GLY A 43 5.20 -2.77 17.18
CA GLY A 43 5.99 -4.00 17.14
C GLY A 43 6.52 -4.56 18.46
N ASP A 44 5.84 -5.58 18.95
CA ASP A 44 6.34 -6.59 19.89
C ASP A 44 7.56 -7.32 19.29
N THR A 45 8.76 -6.75 19.44
CA THR A 45 10.04 -7.44 19.25
C THR A 45 10.97 -7.23 20.44
N GLY A 46 10.41 -7.14 21.65
CA GLY A 46 11.17 -6.92 22.89
C GLY A 46 10.94 -7.98 23.96
N LYS A 47 9.94 -8.85 23.81
CA LYS A 47 9.52 -9.79 24.84
C LYS A 47 10.27 -11.13 24.82
N LEU A 48 11.57 -11.10 24.52
CA LEU A 48 12.47 -12.26 24.56
C LEU A 48 13.86 -11.95 25.15
N LEU A 49 14.00 -10.91 25.98
CA LEU A 49 15.25 -10.65 26.73
C LEU A 49 14.93 -10.15 28.16
N GLU A 50 13.98 -10.80 28.83
CA GLU A 50 13.65 -10.56 30.24
C GLU A 50 14.40 -11.52 31.18
N ASP A 51 15.58 -12.00 30.77
CA ASP A 51 16.39 -12.87 31.61
C ASP A 51 17.88 -12.55 31.45
N THR A 52 18.32 -11.51 32.16
CA THR A 52 19.58 -11.40 32.92
C THR A 52 20.10 -9.96 32.97
N GLY A 53 20.33 -9.46 34.18
CA GLY A 53 21.32 -8.42 34.44
C GLY A 53 20.76 -7.03 34.73
N ALA A 54 20.67 -6.70 36.02
CA ALA A 54 20.54 -5.35 36.51
C ALA A 54 21.72 -4.46 36.04
N ALA A 55 21.43 -3.35 35.35
CA ALA A 55 22.24 -2.13 35.37
C ALA A 55 21.50 -0.97 34.67
N ILE A 56 21.20 0.07 35.45
CA ILE A 56 20.98 1.48 35.07
C ILE A 56 20.05 1.74 33.86
N PRO A 57 18.79 2.20 34.08
CA PRO A 57 17.85 2.46 33.00
C PRO A 57 18.23 3.77 32.27
N GLY A 58 19.05 3.64 31.23
CA GLY A 58 19.38 4.76 30.36
C GLY A 58 20.43 4.37 29.32
N LEU A 59 20.02 4.42 28.05
CA LEU A 59 20.84 4.29 26.84
C LEU A 59 21.25 2.85 26.44
N ALA A 60 20.33 2.10 25.85
CA ALA A 60 20.53 1.51 24.51
C ALA A 60 19.32 0.66 24.09
N LYS A 61 18.95 0.74 22.80
CA LYS A 61 17.84 0.07 22.08
C LYS A 61 16.43 0.67 22.24
N GLY A 62 16.26 1.86 21.67
CA GLY A 62 14.96 2.35 21.22
C GLY A 62 15.16 3.15 19.94
N ASP A 63 14.21 3.10 19.00
CA ASP A 63 14.18 3.96 17.82
C ASP A 63 14.40 5.42 18.25
N PRO A 64 15.20 6.24 17.53
CA PRO A 64 15.37 7.67 17.85
C PRO A 64 14.04 8.41 18.09
N ARG A 65 12.96 7.98 17.43
CA ARG A 65 11.61 8.53 17.59
C ARG A 65 11.01 8.23 18.97
N ASP A 66 11.22 7.02 19.49
CA ASP A 66 10.75 6.61 20.82
C ASP A 66 11.52 7.33 21.93
N LEU A 67 12.81 7.60 21.71
CA LEU A 67 13.62 8.40 22.61
C LEU A 67 13.09 9.84 22.70
N ILE A 68 12.74 10.45 21.56
CA ILE A 68 12.17 11.81 21.53
C ILE A 68 10.81 11.85 22.23
N ILE A 69 9.89 10.92 21.94
CA ILE A 69 8.58 10.86 22.58
C ILE A 69 8.70 10.65 24.09
N ARG A 70 9.63 9.79 24.54
CA ARG A 70 9.90 9.54 25.96
C ARG A 70 10.44 10.79 26.65
N VAL A 71 11.38 11.51 26.03
CA VAL A 71 11.93 12.76 26.58
C VAL A 71 10.86 13.84 26.69
N VAL A 72 10.01 14.02 25.66
CA VAL A 72 8.92 15.00 25.68
C VAL A 72 7.91 14.69 26.79
N LYS A 73 7.54 13.42 26.99
CA LYS A 73 6.63 13.02 28.07
C LYS A 73 7.21 13.30 29.46
N ILE A 74 8.51 13.09 29.66
CA ILE A 74 9.21 13.42 30.92
C ILE A 74 9.21 14.94 31.17
N LEU A 75 9.39 15.75 30.13
CA LEU A 75 9.35 17.21 30.27
C LEU A 75 7.93 17.72 30.57
N LEU A 76 6.90 17.14 29.95
CA LEU A 76 5.50 17.52 30.21
C LEU A 76 5.05 17.16 31.63
N SER A 77 5.50 16.02 32.18
CA SER A 77 5.19 15.66 33.57
C SER A 77 5.89 16.59 34.58
N LEU A 78 7.14 16.99 34.30
CA LEU A 78 7.86 17.97 35.12
C LEU A 78 7.15 19.34 35.14
N LEU A 79 6.67 19.81 33.99
CA LEU A 79 5.93 21.07 33.89
C LEU A 79 4.60 21.02 34.65
N GLY A 80 3.89 19.89 34.63
CA GLY A 80 2.67 19.69 35.42
C GLY A 80 2.92 19.77 36.92
N ILE A 81 4.03 19.20 37.40
CA ILE A 81 4.43 19.28 38.82
C ILE A 81 4.76 20.72 39.21
N ILE A 82 5.48 21.46 38.36
CA ILE A 82 5.79 22.88 38.61
C ILE A 82 4.50 23.72 38.69
N ALA A 83 3.54 23.48 37.79
CA ALA A 83 2.25 24.17 37.82
C ALA A 83 1.49 23.91 39.13
N LEU A 84 1.54 22.67 39.66
CA LEU A 84 0.95 22.32 40.95
C LEU A 84 1.62 23.08 42.11
N ILE A 85 2.95 23.18 42.11
CA ILE A 85 3.71 23.89 43.16
C ILE A 85 3.37 25.38 43.18
N VAL A 86 3.27 26.02 42.01
CA VAL A 86 2.91 27.45 41.91
C VAL A 86 1.49 27.71 42.43
N MET A 87 0.55 26.79 42.14
CA MET A 87 -0.82 26.87 42.65
C MET A 87 -0.88 26.73 44.18
N LEU A 88 -0.12 25.79 44.74
CA LEU A 88 -0.03 25.61 46.19
C LEU A 88 0.61 26.82 46.88
N TYR A 89 1.65 27.42 46.28
CA TYR A 89 2.30 28.62 46.80
C TYR A 89 1.35 29.83 46.80
N GLY A 90 0.64 30.07 45.70
CA GLY A 90 -0.36 31.14 45.62
C GLY A 90 -1.51 30.96 46.62
N GLY A 91 -1.99 29.72 46.80
CA GLY A 91 -3.00 29.39 47.80
C GLY A 91 -2.52 29.61 49.23
N TYR A 92 -1.29 29.22 49.54
CA TYR A 92 -0.67 29.48 50.85
C TYR A 92 -0.52 30.97 51.14
N GLN A 93 -0.04 31.75 50.17
CA GLN A 93 0.10 33.20 50.32
C GLN A 93 -1.28 33.86 50.54
N TRP A 94 -2.33 33.39 49.87
CA TRP A 94 -3.67 33.93 50.04
C TRP A 94 -4.23 33.70 51.44
N MET A 95 -4.01 32.51 52.00
CA MET A 95 -4.43 32.17 53.38
C MET A 95 -3.62 32.90 54.45
N THR A 96 -2.38 33.31 54.17
CA THR A 96 -1.48 33.96 55.13
C THR A 96 -1.48 35.49 55.06
N SER A 97 -2.19 36.10 54.11
CA SER A 97 -2.21 37.56 53.84
C SER A 97 -3.01 38.40 54.86
N ALA A 98 -3.05 38.00 56.13
CA ALA A 98 -3.87 38.55 57.22
C ALA A 98 -4.14 40.07 57.13
N ASN A 99 -5.33 40.42 56.61
CA ASN A 99 -5.89 41.78 56.53
C ASN A 99 -5.04 42.84 55.79
N GLU A 100 -4.02 42.44 55.03
CA GLU A 100 -3.25 43.33 54.16
C GLU A 100 -3.77 43.24 52.71
N PRO A 101 -4.43 44.28 52.18
CA PRO A 101 -5.09 44.22 50.88
C PRO A 101 -4.10 43.96 49.73
N GLN A 102 -2.86 44.42 49.86
CA GLN A 102 -1.83 44.26 48.84
C GLN A 102 -1.37 42.80 48.69
N LYS A 103 -1.11 42.09 49.80
CA LYS A 103 -0.69 40.68 49.76
C LYS A 103 -1.78 39.74 49.26
N VAL A 104 -3.05 40.06 49.55
CA VAL A 104 -4.21 39.34 49.00
C VAL A 104 -4.30 39.53 47.48
N ALA A 105 -4.04 40.75 46.98
CA ALA A 105 -4.04 41.02 45.55
C ALA A 105 -2.92 40.26 44.82
N ASP A 106 -1.71 40.22 45.40
CA ASP A 106 -0.57 39.50 44.82
C ASP A 106 -0.79 37.98 44.82
N ALA A 107 -1.34 37.42 45.90
CA ALA A 107 -1.64 35.99 45.98
C ALA A 107 -2.68 35.56 44.94
N LYS A 108 -3.75 36.36 44.77
CA LYS A 108 -4.76 36.12 43.72
C LYS A 108 -4.15 36.18 42.33
N LYS A 109 -3.24 37.13 42.07
CA LYS A 109 -2.54 37.25 40.79
C LYS A 109 -1.70 36.01 40.49
N THR A 110 -0.98 35.47 41.48
CA THR A 110 -0.19 34.24 41.32
C THR A 110 -1.07 33.03 41.00
N VAL A 111 -2.22 32.88 41.67
CA VAL A 111 -3.17 31.79 41.38
C VAL A 111 -3.77 31.95 39.98
N VAL A 112 -4.19 33.16 39.59
CA VAL A 112 -4.73 33.42 38.25
C VAL A 112 -3.70 33.11 37.16
N ASN A 113 -2.45 33.51 37.35
CA ASN A 113 -1.37 33.21 36.39
C ASN A 113 -1.09 31.69 36.30
N GLY A 114 -1.15 30.96 37.41
CA GLY A 114 -1.00 29.50 37.43
C GLY A 114 -2.13 28.79 36.67
N VAL A 115 -3.37 29.23 36.83
CA VAL A 115 -4.53 28.68 36.10
C VAL A 115 -4.42 28.95 34.59
N ILE A 116 -3.99 30.15 34.19
CA ILE A 116 -3.78 30.48 32.78
C ILE A 116 -2.69 29.59 32.18
N GLY A 117 -1.58 29.38 32.89
CA GLY A 117 -0.51 28.48 32.44
C GLY A 117 -0.98 27.04 32.25
N LEU A 118 -1.76 26.51 33.19
CA LEU A 118 -2.35 25.17 33.08
C LEU A 118 -3.33 25.07 31.90
N ALA A 119 -4.17 26.08 31.70
CA ALA A 119 -5.11 26.13 30.58
C ALA A 119 -4.39 26.13 29.23
N ILE A 120 -3.27 26.85 29.09
CA ILE A 120 -2.45 26.86 27.87
C ILE A 120 -1.85 25.48 27.58
N ILE A 121 -1.35 24.77 28.60
CA ILE A 121 -0.78 23.43 28.43
C ILE A 121 -1.86 22.45 27.95
N LEU A 122 -3.04 22.47 28.57
CA LEU A 122 -4.17 21.62 28.18
C LEU A 122 -4.70 21.96 26.78
N ALA A 123 -4.80 23.26 26.45
CA ALA A 123 -5.21 23.72 25.12
C ALA A 123 -4.18 23.33 24.04
N SER A 124 -2.89 23.47 24.31
CA SER A 124 -1.82 23.09 23.39
C SER A 124 -1.86 21.59 23.06
N TYR A 125 -2.07 20.75 24.07
CA TYR A 125 -2.26 19.32 23.87
C TYR A 125 -3.51 19.03 23.02
N GLY A 126 -4.65 19.66 23.34
CA GLY A 126 -5.89 19.53 22.57
C GLY A 126 -5.76 19.97 21.11
N ILE A 127 -5.10 21.11 20.85
CA ILE A 127 -4.84 21.62 19.51
C ILE A 127 -3.90 20.70 18.74
N THR A 128 -2.85 20.19 19.38
CA THR A 128 -1.90 19.25 18.76
C THR A 128 -2.63 17.99 18.31
N VAL A 129 -3.44 17.40 19.20
CA VAL A 129 -4.27 16.24 18.87
C VAL A 129 -5.28 16.57 17.76
N PHE A 130 -5.92 17.75 17.81
CA PHE A 130 -6.85 18.19 16.78
C PHE A 130 -6.18 18.34 15.40
N ILE A 131 -5.00 18.97 15.33
CA ILE A 131 -4.25 19.16 14.08
C ILE A 131 -3.74 17.81 13.56
N PHE A 132 -3.18 16.95 14.42
CA PHE A 132 -2.75 15.62 14.00
C PHE A 132 -3.93 14.79 13.50
N ASN A 133 -5.07 14.83 14.18
CA ASN A 133 -6.27 14.15 13.73
C ASN A 133 -6.82 14.77 12.46
N ALA A 134 -6.76 16.10 12.28
CA ALA A 134 -7.19 16.78 11.06
C ALA A 134 -6.24 16.51 9.89
N LEU A 135 -4.94 16.37 10.14
CA LEU A 135 -3.92 16.02 9.14
C LEU A 135 -4.06 14.55 8.72
N ILE A 136 -4.19 13.63 9.68
CA ILE A 136 -4.45 12.21 9.41
C ILE A 136 -5.78 12.09 8.65
N LYS A 137 -6.81 12.83 9.06
CA LYS A 137 -8.09 12.91 8.37
C LYS A 137 -7.94 13.47 6.95
N ALA A 138 -7.20 14.55 6.73
CA ALA A 138 -7.00 15.13 5.39
C ALA A 138 -6.14 14.23 4.48
N ILE A 139 -5.18 13.49 5.03
CA ILE A 139 -4.40 12.47 4.32
C ILE A 139 -5.29 11.29 3.91
N ASN A 140 -6.27 10.94 4.76
CA ASN A 140 -7.23 9.87 4.49
C ASN A 140 -8.43 10.32 3.63
N ASP A 141 -8.79 11.61 3.64
CA ASP A 141 -9.97 12.19 2.99
C ASP A 141 -9.65 12.88 1.64
N GLY A 142 -8.49 12.62 1.04
CA GLY A 142 -8.11 13.13 -0.29
C GLY A 142 -8.91 12.56 -1.48
N GLY A 143 -10.00 11.84 -1.24
CA GLY A 143 -10.91 11.31 -2.27
C GLY A 143 -12.31 11.05 -1.70
N SER A 144 -13.24 11.96 -1.98
CA SER A 144 -14.71 11.86 -1.83
C SER A 144 -15.28 10.51 -2.34
N ASP A 145 -16.42 9.96 -1.89
CA ASP A 145 -17.54 10.44 -1.08
C ASP A 145 -18.29 9.24 -0.45
N GLY A 146 -18.97 9.49 0.69
CA GLY A 146 -20.31 8.93 0.97
C GLY A 146 -20.42 7.49 1.52
N GLY A 147 -20.39 7.35 2.84
CA GLY A 147 -20.90 6.15 3.52
C GLY A 147 -20.21 5.88 4.85
N ALA A 148 -20.94 5.98 5.95
CA ALA A 148 -20.44 5.75 7.29
C ALA A 148 -19.91 4.32 7.47
N GLY A 149 -18.59 4.21 7.51
CA GLY A 149 -17.84 3.02 7.89
C GLY A 149 -16.37 3.40 7.84
N ASN A 150 -15.68 3.38 8.98
CA ASN A 150 -14.24 3.63 9.02
C ASN A 150 -13.55 2.73 7.98
N PRO A 151 -12.82 3.27 6.97
CA PRO A 151 -11.94 2.43 6.20
C PRO A 151 -10.79 2.01 7.14
N PRO A 152 -10.59 0.71 7.38
CA PRO A 152 -9.38 0.26 8.06
C PRO A 152 -8.21 0.62 7.14
N LEU A 153 -7.22 1.30 7.72
CA LEU A 153 -5.92 1.60 7.13
C LEU A 153 -5.39 0.34 6.43
N GLY A 154 -5.54 0.31 5.10
CA GLY A 154 -5.46 -0.91 4.32
C GLY A 154 -4.51 -0.81 3.15
N GLY A 155 -3.45 -1.62 3.21
CA GLY A 155 -2.67 -2.06 2.06
C GLY A 155 -1.56 -1.10 1.64
N GLY A 156 -0.32 -1.56 1.83
CA GLY A 156 0.91 -1.11 1.17
C GLY A 156 0.91 0.29 0.56
N ILE A 157 1.56 1.22 1.25
CA ILE A 157 2.06 2.48 0.68
C ILE A 157 2.96 2.18 -0.54
N GLY A 158 2.33 1.98 -1.70
CA GLY A 158 3.00 2.01 -3.00
C GLY A 158 3.60 3.39 -3.31
N ALA A 159 3.24 4.41 -2.54
CA ALA A 159 3.74 5.78 -2.64
C ALA A 159 5.26 5.92 -2.39
N LEU A 160 5.93 4.91 -1.80
CA LEU A 160 7.38 4.92 -1.57
C LEU A 160 8.14 3.90 -2.42
N GLY A 161 7.49 3.22 -3.38
CA GLY A 161 8.15 2.22 -4.22
C GLY A 161 8.59 0.93 -3.50
N SER A 162 8.25 0.75 -2.22
CA SER A 162 8.60 -0.42 -1.41
C SER A 162 7.68 -1.63 -1.61
N GLY A 163 6.56 -1.50 -2.32
CA GLY A 163 5.64 -2.60 -2.59
C GLY A 163 6.13 -3.57 -3.66
N ILE A 164 5.79 -4.86 -3.54
CA ILE A 164 6.13 -5.94 -4.49
C ILE A 164 5.42 -5.82 -5.84
N ILE A 165 4.28 -5.12 -5.88
CA ILE A 165 3.50 -4.90 -7.11
C ILE A 165 4.19 -3.84 -7.97
N GLN A 166 4.45 -4.18 -9.23
CA GLN A 166 4.90 -3.24 -10.26
C GLN A 166 3.71 -2.60 -10.95
N SER A 167 2.74 -3.41 -11.40
CA SER A 167 1.50 -2.94 -12.03
C SER A 167 0.41 -4.01 -11.98
N HIS A 168 -0.84 -3.62 -12.17
CA HIS A 168 -1.96 -4.54 -12.31
C HIS A 168 -2.98 -4.02 -13.34
N TRP A 169 -3.76 -4.95 -13.90
CA TRP A 169 -4.92 -4.73 -14.73
C TRP A 169 -6.11 -5.53 -14.16
N PRO A 170 -7.34 -4.98 -14.15
CA PRO A 170 -7.71 -3.61 -14.54
C PRO A 170 -7.13 -2.53 -13.64
N PRO A 171 -7.09 -1.25 -14.07
CA PRO A 171 -6.59 -0.15 -13.25
C PRO A 171 -7.48 0.07 -12.02
N ARG A 172 -6.90 0.66 -10.97
CA ARG A 172 -7.62 0.92 -9.72
C ARG A 172 -8.77 1.90 -9.96
N ASN A 173 -9.95 1.52 -9.47
CA ASN A 173 -11.21 2.26 -9.58
C ASN A 173 -11.58 2.61 -11.03
N ALA A 174 -11.08 1.84 -11.99
CA ALA A 174 -11.47 2.01 -13.38
C ALA A 174 -12.92 1.58 -13.59
N ALA A 175 -13.62 2.32 -14.44
CA ALA A 175 -14.95 1.99 -14.92
C ALA A 175 -14.91 1.54 -16.38
N ASP A 176 -16.04 1.04 -16.86
CA ASP A 176 -16.24 0.61 -18.26
C ASP A 176 -15.31 -0.52 -18.72
N ILE A 177 -14.88 -1.39 -17.80
CA ILE A 177 -14.01 -2.52 -18.16
C ILE A 177 -14.84 -3.64 -18.81
N PRO A 178 -14.45 -4.18 -19.98
CA PRO A 178 -15.17 -5.27 -20.63
C PRO A 178 -15.34 -6.51 -19.75
N ARG A 179 -16.45 -7.22 -19.93
CA ARG A 179 -16.82 -8.37 -19.09
C ARG A 179 -15.90 -9.58 -19.23
N ASN A 180 -15.33 -9.78 -20.41
CA ASN A 180 -14.35 -10.83 -20.72
C ASN A 180 -12.90 -10.41 -20.43
N THR A 181 -12.68 -9.34 -19.64
CA THR A 181 -11.33 -8.93 -19.24
C THR A 181 -10.65 -10.00 -18.41
N LYS A 182 -9.35 -10.18 -18.65
CA LYS A 182 -8.46 -10.87 -17.71
C LYS A 182 -8.03 -9.95 -16.57
N ILE A 183 -7.49 -10.56 -15.52
CA ILE A 183 -6.83 -9.87 -14.42
C ILE A 183 -5.34 -10.16 -14.50
N ILE A 184 -4.53 -9.12 -14.69
CA ILE A 184 -3.08 -9.27 -14.85
C ILE A 184 -2.35 -8.57 -13.73
N ILE A 185 -1.33 -9.21 -13.19
CA ILE A 185 -0.52 -8.68 -12.10
C ILE A 185 0.94 -8.86 -12.46
N THR A 186 1.69 -7.76 -12.47
CA THR A 186 3.14 -7.75 -12.67
C THR A 186 3.82 -7.40 -11.35
N PHE A 187 4.71 -8.26 -10.91
CA PHE A 187 5.51 -8.12 -9.70
C PHE A 187 6.93 -7.64 -10.03
N LYS A 188 7.57 -6.95 -9.09
CA LYS A 188 8.96 -6.48 -9.23
C LYS A 188 9.99 -7.61 -9.11
N GLU A 189 9.64 -8.69 -8.42
CA GLU A 189 10.47 -9.88 -8.23
C GLU A 189 9.73 -11.12 -8.75
N PRO A 190 10.44 -12.19 -9.15
CA PRO A 190 9.82 -13.46 -9.52
C PRO A 190 9.04 -14.07 -8.35
N MET A 191 7.86 -14.61 -8.66
CA MET A 191 6.92 -15.19 -7.70
C MET A 191 6.96 -16.71 -7.69
N ASP A 192 6.62 -17.31 -6.55
CA ASP A 192 6.38 -18.75 -6.46
C ASP A 192 4.97 -19.06 -6.99
N LEU A 193 4.90 -19.50 -8.25
CA LEU A 193 3.65 -19.84 -8.92
C LEU A 193 2.87 -20.94 -8.18
N GLY A 194 3.56 -21.82 -7.43
CA GLY A 194 2.91 -22.86 -6.63
C GLY A 194 2.06 -22.29 -5.47
N THR A 195 2.26 -21.03 -5.09
CA THR A 195 1.41 -20.34 -4.11
C THR A 195 0.18 -19.70 -4.71
N ILE A 196 0.14 -19.49 -6.03
CA ILE A 196 -0.91 -18.72 -6.72
C ILE A 196 -1.82 -19.64 -7.54
N ARG A 197 -1.27 -20.73 -8.08
CA ARG A 197 -2.03 -21.71 -8.87
C ARG A 197 -1.80 -23.13 -8.37
N GLU A 198 -2.81 -23.97 -8.57
CA GLU A 198 -2.67 -25.41 -8.55
C GLU A 198 -2.18 -25.85 -9.92
N GLN A 199 -1.11 -26.64 -9.94
CA GLN A 199 -0.56 -27.18 -11.18
C GLN A 199 -0.93 -28.66 -11.26
N SER A 200 -1.95 -28.97 -12.07
CA SER A 200 -2.21 -30.34 -12.53
C SER A 200 -1.74 -30.49 -13.98
N GLU A 201 -1.70 -31.71 -14.50
CA GLU A 201 -1.29 -31.95 -15.90
C GLU A 201 -2.23 -31.30 -16.93
N GLU A 202 -3.43 -30.90 -16.50
CA GLU A 202 -4.53 -30.48 -17.39
C GLU A 202 -5.04 -29.06 -17.11
N ALA A 203 -4.77 -28.50 -15.92
CA ALA A 203 -5.27 -27.17 -15.54
C ALA A 203 -4.29 -26.41 -14.63
N SER A 204 -4.26 -25.09 -14.80
CA SER A 204 -3.53 -24.15 -13.95
C SER A 204 -4.52 -23.32 -13.13
N ALA A 205 -5.32 -23.98 -12.30
CA ALA A 205 -6.43 -23.34 -11.59
C ALA A 205 -5.94 -22.36 -10.51
N LEU A 206 -6.64 -21.24 -10.35
CA LEU A 206 -6.35 -20.22 -9.34
C LEU A 206 -6.57 -20.76 -7.92
N LYS A 207 -5.61 -20.51 -7.03
CA LYS A 207 -5.77 -20.74 -5.60
C LYS A 207 -6.58 -19.62 -4.97
N THR A 208 -7.82 -19.92 -4.60
CA THR A 208 -8.78 -18.95 -4.02
C THR A 208 -8.43 -18.48 -2.60
N ASP A 209 -7.41 -19.08 -1.98
CA ASP A 209 -6.82 -18.62 -0.72
C ASP A 209 -5.62 -17.68 -0.93
N ALA A 210 -5.06 -17.62 -2.14
CA ALA A 210 -4.02 -16.70 -2.56
C ALA A 210 -4.60 -15.45 -3.21
N VAL A 211 -5.55 -15.62 -4.14
CA VAL A 211 -6.21 -14.52 -4.84
C VAL A 211 -7.71 -14.71 -4.79
N ARG A 212 -8.45 -13.64 -4.50
CA ARG A 212 -9.91 -13.64 -4.54
C ARG A 212 -10.41 -12.57 -5.48
N ILE A 213 -11.39 -12.95 -6.28
CA ILE A 213 -12.15 -12.07 -7.15
C ILE A 213 -13.61 -12.28 -6.75
N LEU A 214 -14.24 -11.23 -6.23
CA LEU A 214 -15.63 -11.22 -5.78
C LEU A 214 -16.22 -9.85 -6.10
N THR A 215 -17.55 -9.77 -6.13
CA THR A 215 -18.20 -8.45 -6.17
C THR A 215 -17.81 -7.65 -4.93
N LYS A 216 -17.69 -6.34 -5.06
CA LYS A 216 -17.24 -5.45 -3.99
C LYS A 216 -18.07 -5.61 -2.71
N ASP A 217 -19.38 -5.79 -2.86
CA ASP A 217 -20.33 -5.90 -1.75
C ASP A 217 -20.23 -7.25 -1.04
N THR A 218 -19.93 -8.33 -1.77
CA THR A 218 -19.81 -9.68 -1.22
C THR A 218 -18.36 -10.08 -0.92
N PHE A 219 -17.39 -9.19 -1.12
CA PHE A 219 -15.96 -9.54 -0.99
C PHE A 219 -15.58 -9.97 0.44
N ALA A 220 -16.24 -9.37 1.44
CA ALA A 220 -16.07 -9.72 2.86
C ALA A 220 -16.96 -10.90 3.29
N ASP A 221 -17.90 -11.32 2.45
CA ASP A 221 -18.82 -12.40 2.76
C ASP A 221 -18.15 -13.77 2.49
N GLY A 222 -17.68 -14.40 3.57
CA GLY A 222 -17.07 -15.73 3.52
C GLY A 222 -18.03 -16.84 3.08
N ALA A 223 -19.33 -16.56 2.92
CA ALA A 223 -20.30 -17.51 2.38
C ALA A 223 -20.34 -17.53 0.84
N VAL A 224 -19.86 -16.48 0.18
CA VAL A 224 -19.81 -16.41 -1.29
C VAL A 224 -18.49 -17.00 -1.78
N ALA A 225 -18.59 -18.05 -2.60
CA ALA A 225 -17.42 -18.68 -3.20
C ALA A 225 -16.71 -17.69 -4.15
N PRO A 226 -15.38 -17.51 -4.03
CA PRO A 226 -14.61 -16.73 -5.01
C PRO A 226 -14.74 -17.31 -6.42
N LEU A 227 -14.60 -16.45 -7.42
CA LEU A 227 -14.54 -16.88 -8.82
C LEU A 227 -13.37 -17.85 -9.05
N THR A 228 -13.62 -18.88 -9.84
CA THR A 228 -12.59 -19.75 -10.38
C THR A 228 -12.01 -19.14 -11.65
N ALA A 229 -10.73 -19.41 -11.91
CA ALA A 229 -10.00 -18.84 -13.01
C ALA A 229 -8.81 -19.73 -13.40
N GLN A 230 -8.39 -19.66 -14.65
CA GLN A 230 -7.14 -20.21 -15.11
C GLN A 230 -6.00 -19.20 -14.93
N VAL A 231 -4.81 -19.69 -14.61
CA VAL A 231 -3.64 -18.86 -14.31
C VAL A 231 -2.49 -19.22 -15.24
N SER A 232 -2.15 -18.28 -16.11
CA SER A 232 -0.91 -18.32 -16.89
C SER A 232 0.12 -17.36 -16.28
N ALA A 233 1.39 -17.62 -16.57
CA ALA A 233 2.48 -16.78 -16.08
C ALA A 233 3.58 -16.69 -17.14
N THR A 234 4.26 -15.55 -17.18
CA THR A 234 5.45 -15.35 -18.02
C THR A 234 6.59 -16.25 -17.52
N ALA A 235 7.52 -16.63 -18.41
CA ALA A 235 8.64 -17.52 -18.11
C ALA A 235 9.55 -17.00 -16.97
N ASP A 236 9.60 -15.69 -16.75
CA ASP A 236 10.35 -15.05 -15.67
C ASP A 236 9.62 -15.12 -14.31
N GLY A 237 8.39 -15.61 -14.27
CA GLY A 237 7.57 -15.72 -13.07
C GLY A 237 7.14 -14.37 -12.47
N ARG A 238 7.29 -13.26 -13.20
CA ARG A 238 6.96 -11.91 -12.69
C ARG A 238 5.59 -11.44 -13.08
N THR A 239 5.09 -11.83 -14.25
CA THR A 239 3.73 -11.47 -14.67
C THR A 239 2.84 -12.68 -14.63
N ILE A 240 1.65 -12.50 -14.06
CA ILE A 240 0.63 -13.52 -13.91
C ILE A 240 -0.64 -12.98 -14.58
N SER A 241 -1.23 -13.78 -15.45
CA SER A 241 -2.50 -13.50 -16.11
C SER A 241 -3.53 -14.51 -15.62
N ILE A 242 -4.60 -13.97 -15.04
CA ILE A 242 -5.70 -14.71 -14.44
C ILE A 242 -6.90 -14.51 -15.36
N ASP A 243 -7.39 -15.61 -15.93
CA ASP A 243 -8.51 -15.66 -16.85
C ASP A 243 -9.72 -16.29 -16.14
N PRO A 244 -10.70 -15.48 -15.70
CA PRO A 244 -11.91 -16.00 -15.06
C PRO A 244 -12.61 -17.03 -15.94
N ASP A 245 -13.07 -18.15 -15.37
CA ASP A 245 -13.74 -19.21 -16.15
C ASP A 245 -15.12 -18.74 -16.70
N ILE A 246 -15.61 -17.58 -16.26
CA ILE A 246 -16.85 -16.95 -16.69
C ILE A 246 -16.64 -15.46 -16.98
N ASP A 247 -17.42 -14.91 -17.90
CA ASP A 247 -17.49 -13.47 -18.11
C ASP A 247 -17.94 -12.76 -16.82
N LEU A 248 -17.20 -11.74 -16.41
CA LEU A 248 -17.49 -10.94 -15.23
C LEU A 248 -18.77 -10.11 -15.42
N GLY A 249 -19.40 -9.73 -14.30
CA GLY A 249 -20.60 -8.90 -14.31
C GLY A 249 -21.79 -9.56 -14.98
N ASN A 250 -22.69 -8.75 -15.53
CA ASN A 250 -23.87 -9.22 -16.25
C ASN A 250 -24.21 -8.26 -17.41
N PRO A 251 -25.07 -8.64 -18.37
CA PRO A 251 -25.35 -7.81 -19.55
C PRO A 251 -26.36 -6.68 -19.31
N ILE A 252 -26.86 -6.49 -18.08
CA ILE A 252 -27.92 -5.53 -17.75
C ILE A 252 -27.36 -4.38 -16.92
N ASP A 253 -26.63 -4.70 -15.85
CA ASP A 253 -26.12 -3.76 -14.87
C ASP A 253 -24.60 -3.84 -14.78
N GLU A 254 -23.98 -2.68 -14.60
CA GLU A 254 -22.55 -2.58 -14.29
C GLU A 254 -22.29 -3.08 -12.86
N VAL A 255 -21.24 -3.90 -12.70
CA VAL A 255 -20.93 -4.56 -11.43
C VAL A 255 -19.55 -4.16 -10.95
N TRP A 256 -19.44 -3.79 -9.67
CA TRP A 256 -18.16 -3.54 -9.02
C TRP A 256 -17.54 -4.84 -8.53
N TYR A 257 -16.30 -5.07 -8.94
CA TYR A 257 -15.47 -6.17 -8.48
C TYR A 257 -14.32 -5.66 -7.63
N ARG A 258 -13.88 -6.51 -6.70
CA ARG A 258 -12.65 -6.34 -5.95
C ARG A 258 -11.76 -7.54 -6.18
N VAL A 259 -10.49 -7.27 -6.47
CA VAL A 259 -9.43 -8.28 -6.49
C VAL A 259 -8.59 -8.11 -5.23
N GLY A 260 -8.42 -9.18 -4.48
CA GLY A 260 -7.57 -9.20 -3.31
C GLY A 260 -6.48 -10.26 -3.40
N LEU A 261 -5.26 -9.85 -3.07
CA LEU A 261 -4.06 -10.68 -2.99
C LEU A 261 -3.75 -10.94 -1.52
N SER A 262 -3.58 -12.20 -1.15
CA SER A 262 -3.37 -12.62 0.23
C SER A 262 -1.90 -12.66 0.62
N GLU A 263 -1.65 -12.68 1.92
CA GLU A 263 -0.32 -12.89 2.51
C GLU A 263 0.28 -14.27 2.21
N LYS A 264 -0.51 -15.21 1.67
CA LYS A 264 -0.02 -16.56 1.31
C LYS A 264 0.83 -16.58 0.05
N ILE A 265 0.76 -15.52 -0.74
CA ILE A 265 1.58 -15.38 -1.94
C ILE A 265 3.04 -15.22 -1.54
N LYS A 266 3.92 -16.05 -2.10
CA LYS A 266 5.35 -16.02 -1.83
C LYS A 266 6.14 -15.64 -3.08
N LYS A 267 7.30 -15.05 -2.84
CA LYS A 267 8.33 -14.81 -3.84
C LYS A 267 9.04 -16.12 -4.16
N ALA A 268 9.71 -16.21 -5.31
CA ALA A 268 10.44 -17.41 -5.74
C ALA A 268 11.56 -17.83 -4.76
N ASN A 269 12.04 -16.91 -3.91
CA ASN A 269 12.99 -17.20 -2.83
C ASN A 269 12.34 -17.75 -1.56
N GLY A 270 11.03 -18.00 -1.56
CA GLY A 270 10.26 -18.54 -0.44
C GLY A 270 9.82 -17.49 0.60
N ASN A 271 10.28 -16.25 0.49
CA ASN A 271 9.85 -15.17 1.37
C ASN A 271 8.41 -14.72 1.05
N PRO A 272 7.64 -14.23 2.04
CA PRO A 272 6.31 -13.70 1.78
C PRO A 272 6.38 -12.47 0.86
N ALA A 273 5.42 -12.37 -0.07
CA ALA A 273 5.34 -11.26 -1.03
C ALA A 273 4.82 -9.98 -0.39
N PHE A 274 3.91 -10.13 0.56
CA PHE A 274 3.34 -9.06 1.36
C PHE A 274 3.81 -9.24 2.80
N ASP A 275 4.17 -8.16 3.46
CA ASP A 275 4.43 -8.21 4.89
C ASP A 275 3.15 -8.64 5.62
N SER A 276 3.29 -9.38 6.72
CA SER A 276 2.15 -9.85 7.52
C SER A 276 1.41 -8.71 8.25
N LEU A 277 1.51 -7.47 7.77
CA LEU A 277 0.64 -6.34 8.11
C LEU A 277 -0.74 -6.52 7.45
N GLY A 278 -1.26 -7.75 7.49
CA GLY A 278 -2.58 -8.11 7.01
C GLY A 278 -3.58 -7.13 7.61
N THR A 279 -4.10 -6.26 6.76
CA THR A 279 -5.20 -5.40 7.14
C THR A 279 -6.37 -6.34 7.36
N TYR A 280 -6.85 -6.46 8.59
CA TYR A 280 -8.21 -6.95 8.77
C TYR A 280 -9.09 -5.87 8.12
N LEU A 281 -9.79 -6.19 7.03
CA LEU A 281 -11.04 -5.51 6.75
C LEU A 281 -11.93 -5.85 7.95
N LEU A 282 -11.83 -5.05 9.01
CA LEU A 282 -12.92 -4.88 9.94
C LEU A 282 -13.96 -4.10 9.15
N ASP A 283 -14.71 -4.82 8.31
CA ASP A 283 -16.04 -4.36 8.03
C ASP A 283 -16.77 -4.36 9.38
N VAL A 284 -17.10 -3.16 9.83
CA VAL A 284 -17.81 -2.89 11.08
C VAL A 284 -19.24 -3.42 10.92
N GLY A 285 -19.40 -4.75 10.97
CA GLY A 285 -20.70 -5.40 10.77
C GLY A 285 -20.73 -6.93 10.80
N SER A 286 -19.63 -7.63 10.49
CA SER A 286 -19.63 -9.11 10.48
C SER A 286 -18.81 -9.71 11.64
N PRO A 287 -19.40 -10.49 12.55
CA PRO A 287 -18.72 -11.07 13.71
C PRO A 287 -17.88 -12.32 13.40
N THR A 288 -17.78 -12.75 12.14
CA THR A 288 -16.95 -13.89 11.76
C THR A 288 -15.58 -13.41 11.29
N PRO A 289 -14.46 -13.89 11.89
CA PRO A 289 -13.12 -13.62 11.37
C PRO A 289 -13.04 -14.15 9.93
N ILE A 290 -13.00 -13.24 8.97
CA ILE A 290 -12.84 -13.60 7.56
C ILE A 290 -11.43 -14.18 7.42
N GLY A 291 -11.32 -15.49 7.16
CA GLY A 291 -10.05 -16.22 7.09
C GLY A 291 -9.12 -15.84 5.95
N PHE A 292 -9.33 -14.69 5.30
CA PHE A 292 -8.54 -14.20 4.17
C PHE A 292 -7.95 -12.83 4.51
N LYS A 293 -6.66 -12.82 4.85
CA LYS A 293 -5.88 -11.60 5.10
C LYS A 293 -5.27 -11.14 3.78
N PHE A 294 -5.60 -9.94 3.35
CA PHE A 294 -5.09 -9.36 2.12
C PHE A 294 -3.87 -8.48 2.41
N GLY A 295 -2.85 -8.62 1.56
CA GLY A 295 -1.69 -7.72 1.49
C GLY A 295 -1.88 -6.59 0.47
N TYR A 296 -2.69 -6.83 -0.56
CA TYR A 296 -3.01 -5.83 -1.59
C TYR A 296 -4.41 -6.07 -2.15
N HIS A 297 -5.13 -4.99 -2.46
CA HIS A 297 -6.41 -5.08 -3.16
C HIS A 297 -6.67 -3.84 -4.03
N TRP A 298 -7.53 -4.00 -5.02
CA TRP A 298 -8.07 -2.90 -5.81
C TRP A 298 -9.48 -3.24 -6.30
N ASP A 299 -10.21 -2.19 -6.66
CA ASP A 299 -11.57 -2.30 -7.16
C ASP A 299 -11.59 -1.87 -8.63
N PHE A 300 -12.54 -2.40 -9.41
CA PHE A 300 -12.87 -1.94 -10.76
C PHE A 300 -14.34 -2.24 -11.06
N GLN A 301 -14.89 -1.59 -12.07
CA GLN A 301 -16.28 -1.78 -12.49
C GLN A 301 -16.32 -2.37 -13.90
N THR A 302 -17.09 -3.44 -14.08
CA THR A 302 -17.33 -4.02 -15.39
C THR A 302 -18.46 -3.29 -16.10
N SER A 303 -18.31 -3.08 -17.41
CA SER A 303 -19.39 -2.64 -18.30
C SER A 303 -20.38 -3.77 -18.58
N THR A 304 -21.41 -3.49 -19.36
CA THR A 304 -22.38 -4.49 -19.85
C THR A 304 -21.94 -5.16 -21.16
N LEU A 305 -20.83 -4.70 -21.75
CA LEU A 305 -20.36 -5.12 -23.08
C LEU A 305 -19.18 -6.10 -22.99
N LEU A 306 -19.08 -6.95 -24.00
CA LEU A 306 -17.90 -7.77 -24.26
C LEU A 306 -16.99 -7.04 -25.24
N ASP A 307 -15.68 -7.20 -25.07
CA ASP A 307 -14.73 -6.73 -26.06
C ASP A 307 -14.49 -7.82 -27.11
N THR A 308 -14.61 -7.43 -28.37
CA THR A 308 -14.33 -8.26 -29.53
C THR A 308 -13.45 -7.52 -30.53
N THR A 309 -12.83 -6.41 -30.12
CA THR A 309 -12.06 -5.54 -30.99
C THR A 309 -10.61 -6.03 -31.03
N PRO A 310 -10.06 -6.34 -32.21
CA PRO A 310 -8.65 -6.72 -32.32
C PRO A 310 -7.70 -5.54 -32.09
N PRO A 311 -6.57 -5.74 -31.38
CA PRO A 311 -5.52 -4.75 -31.26
C PRO A 311 -4.82 -4.51 -32.60
N ARG A 312 -4.39 -3.27 -32.84
CA ARG A 312 -3.58 -2.88 -33.99
C ARG A 312 -2.34 -2.13 -33.55
N VAL A 313 -1.30 -2.19 -34.37
CA VAL A 313 -0.12 -1.34 -34.19
C VAL A 313 -0.48 0.09 -34.59
N LYS A 314 -0.51 0.99 -33.60
CA LYS A 314 -0.82 2.41 -33.79
C LYS A 314 0.41 3.22 -34.23
N LYS A 315 1.57 2.94 -33.65
CA LYS A 315 2.82 3.66 -33.93
C LYS A 315 4.03 2.81 -33.57
N VAL A 316 5.10 2.95 -34.34
CA VAL A 316 6.42 2.40 -34.03
C VAL A 316 7.44 3.53 -33.95
N PHE A 317 8.39 3.41 -33.03
CA PHE A 317 9.58 4.24 -32.91
C PHE A 317 10.82 3.35 -32.80
N PRO A 318 11.93 3.62 -33.52
CA PRO A 318 12.06 4.54 -34.65
C PRO A 318 11.00 4.30 -35.74
N ALA A 319 10.73 5.31 -36.56
CA ALA A 319 9.74 5.16 -37.63
C ALA A 319 10.22 4.13 -38.67
N ASN A 320 9.27 3.53 -39.39
CA ASN A 320 9.61 2.59 -40.45
C ASN A 320 10.49 3.27 -41.51
N LEU A 321 11.56 2.59 -41.92
CA LEU A 321 12.58 3.09 -42.86
C LEU A 321 13.35 4.34 -42.37
N GLU A 322 13.39 4.60 -41.07
CA GLU A 322 14.17 5.70 -40.51
C GLU A 322 15.68 5.39 -40.59
N ALA A 323 16.43 6.32 -41.19
CA ALA A 323 17.89 6.23 -41.29
C ALA A 323 18.58 7.11 -40.24
N GLY A 324 19.80 6.74 -39.85
CA GLY A 324 20.60 7.54 -38.91
C GLY A 324 20.14 7.43 -37.45
N VAL A 325 19.38 6.39 -37.12
CA VAL A 325 18.94 6.11 -35.74
C VAL A 325 20.17 5.90 -34.84
N PRO A 326 20.27 6.60 -33.70
CA PRO A 326 21.33 6.36 -32.73
C PRO A 326 21.30 4.92 -32.23
N ARG A 327 22.47 4.29 -32.08
CA ARG A 327 22.56 2.89 -31.68
C ARG A 327 21.98 2.61 -30.29
N ASN A 328 21.96 3.60 -29.40
CA ASN A 328 21.37 3.51 -28.07
C ASN A 328 19.87 3.85 -28.07
N ALA A 329 19.23 3.96 -29.23
CA ALA A 329 17.78 4.11 -29.32
C ALA A 329 17.08 2.83 -28.83
N VAL A 330 15.94 3.03 -28.18
CA VAL A 330 15.02 1.95 -27.80
C VAL A 330 13.94 1.81 -28.87
N VAL A 331 13.57 0.58 -29.20
CA VAL A 331 12.46 0.33 -30.12
C VAL A 331 11.17 0.28 -29.31
N GLN A 332 10.17 1.06 -29.70
CA GLN A 332 8.88 1.14 -29.04
C GLN A 332 7.75 0.88 -30.03
N ILE A 333 6.79 0.07 -29.63
CA ILE A 333 5.61 -0.29 -30.41
C ILE A 333 4.40 0.06 -29.55
N THR A 334 3.58 1.00 -30.02
CA THR A 334 2.35 1.44 -29.35
C THR A 334 1.15 0.83 -30.06
N PHE A 335 0.25 0.23 -29.30
CA PHE A 335 -0.97 -0.41 -29.78
C PHE A 335 -2.21 0.52 -29.65
N THR A 336 -3.31 0.16 -30.30
CA THR A 336 -4.58 0.87 -30.22
C THR A 336 -5.26 0.72 -28.87
N GLU A 337 -5.08 -0.42 -28.23
CA GLU A 337 -5.66 -0.81 -26.94
C GLU A 337 -4.65 -1.58 -26.08
N GLU A 338 -5.08 -1.98 -24.89
CA GLU A 338 -4.29 -2.70 -23.91
C GLU A 338 -4.01 -4.15 -24.36
N VAL A 339 -2.74 -4.54 -24.34
CA VAL A 339 -2.26 -5.85 -24.82
C VAL A 339 -1.70 -6.73 -23.71
N ASP A 340 -2.03 -8.03 -23.75
CA ASP A 340 -1.66 -8.99 -22.70
C ASP A 340 -0.13 -9.07 -22.57
N PRO A 341 0.44 -8.76 -21.39
CA PRO A 341 1.88 -8.79 -21.17
C PRO A 341 2.51 -10.15 -21.40
N THR A 342 1.75 -11.24 -21.23
CA THR A 342 2.23 -12.61 -21.47
C THR A 342 2.54 -12.86 -22.95
N SER A 343 1.91 -12.09 -23.85
CA SER A 343 2.10 -12.18 -25.30
C SER A 343 3.15 -11.20 -25.84
N VAL A 344 3.44 -10.14 -25.09
CA VAL A 344 4.28 -9.00 -25.54
C VAL A 344 5.62 -8.93 -24.82
N SER A 345 5.72 -9.46 -23.59
CA SER A 345 6.92 -9.37 -22.76
C SER A 345 7.68 -10.70 -22.75
N GLY A 346 8.99 -10.64 -22.98
CA GLY A 346 9.83 -11.83 -23.00
C GLY A 346 11.26 -11.55 -23.42
N THR A 347 12.17 -12.48 -23.11
CA THR A 347 13.57 -12.44 -23.51
C THR A 347 13.77 -13.21 -24.82
N VAL A 348 14.46 -12.59 -25.77
CA VAL A 348 14.78 -13.17 -27.08
C VAL A 348 16.22 -13.71 -27.06
N PRO A 349 16.45 -15.02 -27.30
CA PRO A 349 15.50 -16.14 -27.40
C PRO A 349 15.03 -16.68 -26.02
N PRO A 350 13.92 -17.46 -25.93
CA PRO A 350 13.12 -18.05 -27.01
C PRO A 350 11.86 -17.25 -27.40
N PHE A 351 11.62 -16.07 -26.82
CA PHE A 351 10.45 -15.25 -27.18
C PHE A 351 10.45 -14.90 -28.67
N ALA A 352 9.28 -15.06 -29.32
CA ALA A 352 9.16 -14.92 -30.78
C ALA A 352 7.90 -14.17 -31.26
N ASN A 353 6.99 -13.76 -30.36
CA ASN A 353 5.75 -13.09 -30.76
C ASN A 353 6.02 -11.69 -31.35
N ILE A 354 7.14 -11.07 -30.94
CA ILE A 354 7.69 -9.86 -31.54
C ILE A 354 9.17 -10.11 -31.81
N THR A 355 9.59 -9.92 -33.05
CA THR A 355 10.97 -10.12 -33.48
C THR A 355 11.57 -8.82 -34.00
N LEU A 356 12.85 -8.63 -33.74
CA LEU A 356 13.68 -7.59 -34.34
C LEU A 356 14.91 -8.29 -34.88
N ALA A 357 15.09 -8.32 -36.19
CA ALA A 357 16.11 -9.12 -36.86
C ALA A 357 17.03 -8.28 -37.73
N GLU A 358 18.29 -8.69 -37.81
CA GLU A 358 19.23 -8.25 -38.84
C GLU A 358 19.34 -9.39 -39.87
N GLY A 359 18.64 -9.25 -41.01
CA GLY A 359 18.52 -10.34 -41.96
C GLY A 359 17.77 -11.54 -41.38
N ALA A 360 18.46 -12.66 -41.16
CA ALA A 360 17.87 -13.89 -40.60
C ALA A 360 18.10 -14.06 -39.09
N GLU A 361 18.92 -13.20 -38.47
CA GLU A 361 19.33 -13.34 -37.07
C GLU A 361 18.56 -12.37 -36.18
N ASN A 362 17.94 -12.89 -35.12
CA ASN A 362 17.24 -12.08 -34.15
C ASN A 362 18.22 -11.32 -33.25
N VAL A 363 18.00 -10.01 -33.07
CA VAL A 363 18.71 -9.19 -32.11
C VAL A 363 18.36 -9.66 -30.70
N THR A 364 19.36 -9.98 -29.90
CA THR A 364 19.16 -10.44 -28.53
C THR A 364 18.80 -9.29 -27.60
N GLY A 365 17.82 -9.51 -26.74
CA GLY A 365 17.26 -8.46 -25.90
C GLY A 365 16.04 -8.93 -25.12
N ALA A 366 15.33 -7.97 -24.53
CA ALA A 366 14.08 -8.22 -23.83
C ALA A 366 13.02 -7.18 -24.21
N TYR A 367 11.79 -7.66 -24.38
CA TYR A 367 10.61 -6.81 -24.51
C TYR A 367 9.97 -6.59 -23.14
N HIS A 368 9.66 -5.32 -22.86
CA HIS A 368 8.98 -4.89 -21.65
C HIS A 368 7.76 -4.07 -22.03
N ILE A 369 6.64 -4.30 -21.34
CA ILE A 369 5.44 -3.51 -21.54
C ILE A 369 5.35 -2.32 -20.57
N SER A 370 4.85 -1.20 -21.06
CA SER A 370 4.72 0.06 -20.34
C SER A 370 3.49 0.85 -20.80
N SER A 371 3.27 2.03 -20.21
CA SER A 371 2.18 2.95 -20.58
C SER A 371 0.80 2.28 -20.48
N ASN A 372 0.46 1.80 -19.29
CA ASN A 372 -0.81 1.10 -19.00
C ASN A 372 -1.08 -0.05 -19.98
N TYR A 373 -0.08 -0.90 -20.22
CA TYR A 373 -0.18 -2.07 -21.09
C TYR A 373 -0.41 -1.77 -22.58
N ARG A 374 -0.04 -0.58 -23.07
CA ARG A 374 -0.23 -0.21 -24.49
C ARG A 374 1.06 -0.08 -25.29
N THR A 375 2.22 -0.06 -24.64
CA THR A 375 3.51 0.16 -25.33
C THR A 375 4.54 -0.90 -24.99
N ALA A 376 4.90 -1.71 -25.98
CA ALA A 376 6.03 -2.62 -25.90
C ALA A 376 7.33 -1.85 -26.16
N THR A 377 8.34 -2.07 -25.34
CA THR A 377 9.68 -1.48 -25.48
C THR A 377 10.70 -2.59 -25.54
N PHE A 378 11.52 -2.61 -26.58
CA PHE A 378 12.66 -3.51 -26.72
C PHE A 378 13.93 -2.85 -26.18
N ILE A 379 14.65 -3.60 -25.34
CA ILE A 379 15.98 -3.23 -24.86
C ILE A 379 16.94 -4.35 -25.30
N SER A 380 17.96 -3.97 -26.06
CA SER A 380 19.03 -4.89 -26.48
C SER A 380 19.84 -5.36 -25.27
N ASN A 381 20.37 -6.58 -25.33
CA ASN A 381 21.31 -7.10 -24.34
C ASN A 381 22.78 -6.92 -24.76
N THR A 382 23.04 -6.26 -25.89
CA THR A 382 24.40 -6.06 -26.41
C THR A 382 25.01 -4.77 -25.86
N PRO A 383 26.02 -4.85 -24.97
CA PRO A 383 26.69 -3.65 -24.45
C PRO A 383 27.52 -2.99 -25.54
N CYS A 384 27.53 -1.65 -25.57
CA CYS A 384 28.21 -0.86 -26.60
C CYS A 384 28.98 0.35 -26.06
N GLY A 385 28.88 0.63 -24.76
CA GLY A 385 29.53 1.77 -24.14
C GLY A 385 29.19 1.89 -22.67
N THR A 386 29.60 3.00 -22.08
CA THR A 386 29.37 3.32 -20.67
C THR A 386 28.86 4.74 -20.57
N ASN A 387 27.85 4.99 -19.75
CA ASN A 387 27.30 6.32 -19.53
C ASN A 387 28.22 7.12 -18.58
N SER A 388 27.92 8.41 -18.38
CA SER A 388 28.69 9.28 -17.49
C SER A 388 28.68 8.85 -16.01
N CYS A 389 27.76 7.96 -15.62
CA CYS A 389 27.63 7.41 -14.28
C CYS A 389 28.38 6.08 -14.10
N GLY A 390 29.01 5.54 -15.16
CA GLY A 390 29.74 4.27 -15.11
C GLY A 390 28.88 3.04 -15.39
N GLU A 391 27.61 3.20 -15.77
CA GLU A 391 26.71 2.09 -16.10
C GLU A 391 26.86 1.70 -17.57
N GLU A 392 26.68 0.41 -17.87
CA GLU A 392 26.71 -0.10 -19.25
C GLU A 392 25.54 0.44 -20.07
N VAL A 393 25.84 0.89 -21.29
CA VAL A 393 24.86 1.29 -22.29
C VAL A 393 24.66 0.12 -23.24
N PHE A 394 23.41 -0.23 -23.48
CA PHE A 394 23.02 -1.26 -24.44
C PHE A 394 22.63 -0.63 -25.78
N CYS A 395 23.04 -1.27 -26.87
CA CYS A 395 22.79 -0.77 -28.20
C CYS A 395 22.24 -1.82 -29.16
N LEU A 396 21.55 -1.31 -30.17
CA LEU A 396 21.28 -2.00 -31.42
C LEU A 396 22.58 -2.23 -32.23
N PRO A 397 22.57 -3.23 -33.15
CA PRO A 397 23.69 -3.49 -34.05
C PRO A 397 24.13 -2.25 -34.84
N ALA A 398 25.43 -2.14 -35.12
CA ALA A 398 25.98 -0.98 -35.82
C ALA A 398 25.83 -1.11 -37.33
N ASN A 399 25.35 -0.04 -37.99
CA ASN A 399 25.20 0.01 -39.45
C ASN A 399 24.36 -1.15 -40.02
N ALA A 400 23.38 -1.62 -39.25
CA ALA A 400 22.49 -2.71 -39.62
C ALA A 400 21.14 -2.16 -40.10
N ALA A 401 20.53 -2.85 -41.06
CA ALA A 401 19.11 -2.73 -41.35
C ALA A 401 18.37 -3.71 -40.44
N LEU A 402 17.44 -3.21 -39.64
CA LEU A 402 16.68 -4.02 -38.70
C LEU A 402 15.23 -4.12 -39.16
N ASP A 403 14.75 -5.36 -39.28
CA ASP A 403 13.38 -5.66 -39.63
C ASP A 403 12.63 -6.11 -38.36
N GLY A 404 11.61 -5.35 -37.98
CA GLY A 404 10.74 -5.66 -36.85
C GLY A 404 9.44 -6.31 -37.32
N THR A 405 9.10 -7.49 -36.79
CA THR A 405 7.81 -8.16 -37.08
C THR A 405 7.02 -8.34 -35.79
N VAL A 406 5.75 -7.92 -35.81
CA VAL A 406 4.78 -8.23 -34.75
C VAL A 406 3.86 -9.31 -35.30
N HIS A 407 3.89 -10.49 -34.68
CA HIS A 407 3.08 -11.62 -35.12
C HIS A 407 1.67 -11.49 -34.54
N ALA A 408 0.66 -11.72 -35.38
CA ALA A 408 -0.67 -12.04 -34.90
C ALA A 408 -0.69 -13.46 -34.34
N ALA A 409 -1.55 -13.70 -33.35
CA ALA A 409 -1.66 -14.98 -32.67
C ALA A 409 -2.64 -15.90 -33.41
N THR A 410 -2.30 -17.18 -33.51
CA THR A 410 -3.16 -18.19 -34.12
C THR A 410 -4.51 -18.24 -33.38
N LEU A 411 -5.60 -18.16 -34.15
CA LEU A 411 -6.95 -18.20 -33.61
C LEU A 411 -7.34 -19.57 -33.05
N GLN A 412 -8.11 -19.58 -31.98
CA GLN A 412 -8.64 -20.81 -31.38
C GLN A 412 -9.72 -21.45 -32.24
N PHE A 413 -10.55 -20.63 -32.87
CA PHE A 413 -11.63 -21.05 -33.75
C PHE A 413 -11.47 -20.42 -35.14
N ALA A 414 -12.08 -21.03 -36.15
CA ALA A 414 -12.16 -20.40 -37.46
C ALA A 414 -13.04 -19.13 -37.37
N GLN A 415 -12.71 -18.12 -38.18
CA GLN A 415 -13.43 -16.84 -38.31
C GLN A 415 -14.96 -16.98 -38.16
N PRO A 416 -15.64 -16.07 -37.43
CA PRO A 416 -15.24 -14.68 -37.16
C PRO A 416 -14.75 -14.38 -35.72
N ASP A 417 -14.45 -15.41 -34.92
CA ASP A 417 -14.02 -15.21 -33.53
C ASP A 417 -12.55 -14.73 -33.47
N PRO A 418 -12.28 -13.53 -32.91
CA PRO A 418 -10.92 -13.01 -32.81
C PRO A 418 -10.09 -13.69 -31.71
N MET A 419 -10.66 -14.56 -30.88
CA MET A 419 -9.97 -15.19 -29.76
C MET A 419 -8.80 -16.08 -30.20
N ALA A 420 -7.62 -15.79 -29.64
CA ALA A 420 -6.39 -16.53 -29.89
C ALA A 420 -6.29 -17.81 -29.05
N LYS A 421 -5.64 -18.82 -29.62
CA LYS A 421 -5.34 -20.08 -28.95
C LYS A 421 -4.20 -19.87 -27.94
N PHE A 422 -4.42 -20.32 -26.70
CA PHE A 422 -3.37 -20.37 -25.68
C PHE A 422 -2.55 -21.68 -25.79
N PRO A 423 -1.22 -21.67 -25.58
CA PRO A 423 -0.33 -20.51 -25.36
C PRO A 423 -0.18 -19.66 -26.62
N TYR A 424 -0.09 -18.34 -26.43
CA TYR A 424 -0.05 -17.36 -27.52
C TYR A 424 1.28 -17.39 -28.27
N ASP A 425 1.20 -17.56 -29.59
CA ASP A 425 2.31 -17.49 -30.56
C ASP A 425 2.42 -16.11 -31.26
N GLY A 426 1.55 -15.16 -30.88
CA GLY A 426 1.56 -13.78 -31.35
C GLY A 426 1.02 -12.81 -30.28
N VAL A 427 0.83 -11.55 -30.65
CA VAL A 427 0.31 -10.50 -29.76
C VAL A 427 -1.21 -10.58 -29.66
N VAL A 428 -1.71 -10.46 -28.43
CA VAL A 428 -3.15 -10.45 -28.12
C VAL A 428 -3.53 -9.31 -27.17
N ASP A 429 -4.79 -8.91 -27.15
CA ASP A 429 -5.30 -7.93 -26.19
C ASP A 429 -5.54 -8.52 -24.78
N MET A 430 -6.02 -7.68 -23.84
CA MET A 430 -6.41 -8.07 -22.47
C MET A 430 -7.51 -9.13 -22.38
N VAL A 431 -8.19 -9.40 -23.50
CA VAL A 431 -9.34 -10.30 -23.62
C VAL A 431 -8.97 -11.56 -24.44
N GLY A 432 -7.79 -11.56 -25.06
CA GLY A 432 -7.30 -12.66 -25.89
C GLY A 432 -7.61 -12.52 -27.37
N ASN A 433 -8.09 -11.36 -27.85
CA ASN A 433 -8.25 -11.11 -29.28
C ASN A 433 -6.88 -10.99 -29.94
N SER A 434 -6.67 -11.71 -31.03
CA SER A 434 -5.43 -11.68 -31.80
C SER A 434 -5.23 -10.34 -32.52
N LEU A 435 -3.98 -9.91 -32.69
CA LEU A 435 -3.63 -8.69 -33.41
C LEU A 435 -4.19 -8.69 -34.84
N ASP A 436 -4.83 -7.58 -35.21
CA ASP A 436 -5.17 -7.28 -36.60
C ASP A 436 -3.94 -6.68 -37.32
N GLY A 437 -3.18 -7.56 -37.97
CA GLY A 437 -1.95 -7.20 -38.68
C GLY A 437 -2.18 -6.42 -39.98
N ASN A 438 -3.35 -6.55 -40.62
CA ASN A 438 -3.65 -5.91 -41.90
C ASN A 438 -4.53 -4.64 -41.75
N SER A 439 -4.93 -4.33 -40.52
CA SER A 439 -5.77 -3.18 -40.15
C SER A 439 -7.15 -3.17 -40.80
N ASN A 440 -7.73 -4.33 -41.13
CA ASN A 440 -9.05 -4.44 -41.72
C ASN A 440 -10.20 -4.49 -40.67
N GLY A 441 -9.86 -4.47 -39.39
CA GLY A 441 -10.79 -4.55 -38.27
C GLY A 441 -11.15 -5.97 -37.84
N THR A 442 -10.49 -6.99 -38.40
CA THR A 442 -10.71 -8.41 -38.08
C THR A 442 -9.37 -9.07 -37.72
N ALA A 443 -9.37 -9.92 -36.68
CA ALA A 443 -8.20 -10.69 -36.33
C ALA A 443 -8.14 -11.92 -37.24
N GLU A 444 -7.13 -12.06 -38.10
CA GLU A 444 -7.05 -13.16 -39.07
C GLU A 444 -6.12 -14.31 -38.65
N GLY A 445 -5.34 -14.12 -37.59
CA GLY A 445 -4.37 -15.11 -37.10
C GLY A 445 -2.96 -14.83 -37.59
#